data_AF-A0AAD9GQQ6-F1
#
_entry.id   AF-A0AAD9GQQ6-F1
#
_cell.length_a   1.000
_cell.length_b   1.000
_cell.length_c   1.000
_cell.angle_alpha   90.00
_cell.angle_beta   90.00
_cell.angle_gamma   90.00
#
_symmetry.space_group_name_H-M   'P 1'
#
loop_
_entity.id
_entity.type
_entity.pdbx_description
1 polymer ?
#
loop_
_entity_poly.entity_id
_entity_poly.type
_entity_poly.pdbx_seq_one_letter_code
_entity_poly.pdbx_strand_id
1 'polypeptide(L)'
;MAWNLYTKSGNGVESLLADWEELRVCHGDLEIKLERLEYDEAGVLLAKTTGISTITEKTLYNAFPHLVQGEHRSPIADKLLGQRLVVLSVGHFEWDSETHCASERSHHSLVSFE
;
A
#
# COMPACT_ATOMS: atom_id res chain seq x y z
N MET A 1 7.27 25.31 -4.54
CA MET A 1 8.26 24.22 -4.61
C MET A 1 7.50 22.92 -4.45
N ALA A 2 7.28 22.20 -5.55
CA ALA A 2 6.73 20.86 -5.50
C ALA A 2 7.86 19.92 -5.07
N TRP A 3 7.61 19.09 -4.07
CA TRP A 3 8.57 18.07 -3.66
C TRP A 3 8.66 17.06 -4.78
N ASN A 4 9.87 16.86 -5.30
CA ASN A 4 10.13 15.81 -6.27
C ASN A 4 10.10 14.49 -5.49
N LEU A 5 8.99 13.78 -5.60
CA LEU A 5 8.77 12.49 -4.95
C LEU A 5 8.74 11.40 -6.01
N TYR A 6 9.39 10.27 -5.76
CA TYR A 6 9.31 9.11 -6.64
C TYR A 6 8.52 8.00 -5.94
N THR A 7 7.40 7.59 -6.54
CA THR A 7 6.58 6.45 -6.08
C THR A 7 6.55 5.34 -7.13
N LYS A 8 5.95 4.20 -6.79
CA LYS A 8 5.71 3.10 -7.74
C LYS A 8 4.95 3.56 -8.99
N SER A 9 4.10 4.58 -8.86
CA SER A 9 3.23 5.08 -9.94
C SER A 9 3.76 6.34 -10.62
N GLY A 10 5.02 6.69 -10.37
CA GLY A 10 5.72 7.73 -11.10
C GLY A 10 6.19 8.90 -10.23
N ASN A 11 6.32 10.06 -10.85
CA ASN A 11 7.02 11.20 -10.28
C ASN A 11 6.04 12.29 -9.85
N GLY A 12 6.27 12.81 -8.64
CA GLY A 12 5.55 13.93 -8.06
C GLY A 12 4.46 13.50 -7.08
N VAL A 13 3.95 14.50 -6.37
CA VAL A 13 2.88 14.34 -5.38
C VAL A 13 1.60 13.80 -6.00
N GLU A 14 1.32 14.11 -7.26
CA GLU A 14 0.13 13.62 -7.96
C GLU A 14 0.13 12.09 -8.14
N SER A 15 1.30 11.49 -8.47
CA SER A 15 1.44 10.03 -8.55
C SER A 15 1.22 9.37 -7.18
N LEU A 16 1.70 9.99 -6.10
CA LEU A 16 1.43 9.53 -4.74
C LEU A 16 -0.06 9.60 -4.42
N LEU A 17 -0.73 10.72 -4.71
CA LEU A 17 -2.17 10.87 -4.44
C LEU A 17 -3.00 9.87 -5.25
N ALA A 18 -2.59 9.57 -6.49
CA ALA A 18 -3.22 8.53 -7.29
C ALA A 18 -3.07 7.13 -6.66
N ASP A 19 -1.88 6.80 -6.14
CA ASP A 19 -1.64 5.55 -5.39
C ASP A 19 -2.56 5.44 -4.16
N TRP A 20 -2.71 6.54 -3.42
CA TRP A 20 -3.59 6.58 -2.25
C TRP A 20 -5.07 6.48 -2.60
N GLU A 21 -5.51 7.10 -3.70
CA GLU A 21 -6.90 7.02 -4.13
C GLU A 21 -7.24 5.60 -4.61
N GLU A 22 -6.33 4.91 -5.30
CA GLU A 22 -6.52 3.50 -5.66
C GLU A 22 -6.67 2.61 -4.41
N LEU A 23 -5.79 2.78 -3.42
CA LEU A 23 -5.88 2.07 -2.14
C LEU A 23 -7.20 2.34 -1.44
N ARG A 24 -7.65 3.60 -1.41
CA ARG A 24 -8.93 3.99 -0.81
C ARG A 24 -10.13 3.41 -1.56
N VAL A 25 -10.06 3.33 -2.88
CA VAL A 25 -11.11 2.72 -3.70
C VAL A 25 -11.21 1.23 -3.40
N CYS A 26 -10.09 0.53 -3.33
CA CYS A 26 -10.02 -0.91 -3.08
C CYS A 26 -10.31 -1.28 -1.61
N HIS A 27 -9.83 -0.47 -0.66
CA HIS A 27 -9.84 -0.74 0.78
C HIS A 27 -10.41 0.47 1.52
N GLY A 28 -11.74 0.61 1.50
CA GLY A 28 -12.42 1.79 2.06
C GLY A 28 -12.30 1.94 3.58
N ASP A 29 -12.00 0.85 4.29
CA ASP A 29 -11.77 0.79 5.73
C ASP A 29 -10.28 0.64 6.09
N LEU A 30 -9.38 0.94 5.15
CA LEU A 30 -7.94 0.81 5.35
C LEU A 30 -7.45 1.68 6.53
N GLU A 31 -6.92 1.01 7.55
CA GLU A 31 -6.19 1.62 8.66
C GLU A 31 -4.70 1.32 8.47
N ILE A 32 -3.86 2.36 8.52
CA ILE A 32 -2.39 2.20 8.48
C ILE A 32 -1.84 2.70 9.81
N LYS A 33 -1.14 1.80 10.51
CA LYS A 33 -0.44 2.11 11.77
C LYS A 33 1.05 2.20 11.51
N LEU A 34 1.67 3.30 11.95
CA LEU A 34 3.11 3.40 12.02
C LEU A 34 3.59 2.70 13.29
N GLU A 35 4.22 1.54 13.13
CA GLU A 35 4.76 0.74 14.24
C GLU A 35 6.11 1.27 14.70
N ARG A 36 6.93 1.72 13.75
CA ARG A 36 8.29 2.18 14.03
C ARG A 36 8.80 3.10 12.93
N LEU A 37 9.56 4.10 13.34
CA LEU A 37 10.35 4.95 12.47
C LEU A 37 11.80 4.96 12.98
N GLU A 38 12.76 4.57 12.14
CA GLU A 38 14.18 4.47 12.52
C GLU A 38 15.08 4.77 11.32
N TYR A 39 16.31 5.24 11.58
CA TYR A 39 17.33 5.36 10.54
C TYR A 39 18.20 4.10 10.51
N ASP A 40 18.57 3.62 9.34
CA ASP A 40 19.58 2.57 9.20
C ASP A 40 21.01 3.13 9.24
N GLU A 41 22.00 2.25 9.15
CA GLU A 41 23.43 2.61 9.18
C GLU A 41 23.85 3.49 7.99
N ALA A 42 23.08 3.47 6.88
CA ALA A 42 23.30 4.29 5.70
C ALA A 42 22.56 5.64 5.76
N GLY A 43 21.80 5.91 6.83
CA GLY A 43 21.01 7.13 7.00
C GLY A 43 19.68 7.11 6.25
N VAL A 44 19.21 5.95 5.80
CA VAL A 44 17.89 5.76 5.18
C VAL A 44 16.83 5.70 6.26
N LEU A 45 15.73 6.43 6.09
CA LEU A 45 14.62 6.43 7.03
C LEU A 45 13.70 5.23 6.75
N LEU A 46 13.62 4.30 7.69
CA LEU A 46 12.79 3.11 7.65
C LEU A 46 11.49 3.35 8.41
N ALA A 47 10.35 3.18 7.76
CA ALA A 47 9.04 3.17 8.38
C ALA A 47 8.44 1.77 8.33
N LYS A 48 8.20 1.16 9.50
CA LYS A 48 7.48 -0.11 9.61
C LYS A 48 6.02 0.20 9.86
N THR A 49 5.13 -0.33 9.02
CA THR A 49 3.70 -0.08 9.11
C THR A 49 2.89 -1.37 9.09
N THR A 50 1.75 -1.34 9.77
CA THR A 50 0.72 -2.38 9.70
C THR A 50 -0.50 -1.78 8.99
N GLY A 51 -0.82 -2.31 7.81
CA GLY A 51 -2.06 -2.04 7.08
C GLY A 51 -3.13 -3.05 7.47
N ILE A 52 -4.33 -2.59 7.78
CA ILE A 52 -5.48 -3.42 8.15
C ILE A 52 -6.67 -2.99 7.29
N SER A 53 -7.32 -3.93 6.62
CA SER A 53 -8.57 -3.66 5.89
C SER A 53 -9.44 -4.90 5.82
N THR A 54 -10.74 -4.74 5.61
CA THR A 54 -11.64 -5.88 5.35
C THR A 54 -11.75 -6.09 3.85
N ILE A 55 -11.65 -7.33 3.38
CA ILE A 55 -11.90 -7.64 1.98
C ILE A 55 -13.40 -7.56 1.72
N THR A 56 -13.81 -6.49 1.05
CA THR A 56 -15.21 -6.26 0.67
C THR A 56 -15.46 -6.73 -0.77
N GLU A 57 -16.72 -6.71 -1.21
CA GLU A 57 -17.02 -6.94 -2.63
C GLU A 57 -16.29 -5.93 -3.51
N LYS A 58 -16.24 -4.66 -3.09
CA LYS A 58 -15.50 -3.60 -3.79
C LYS A 58 -14.02 -3.92 -3.90
N THR A 59 -13.42 -4.51 -2.87
CA THR A 59 -12.02 -4.98 -2.89
C THR A 59 -11.84 -6.09 -3.91
N LEU A 60 -12.73 -7.08 -3.93
CA LEU A 60 -12.68 -8.17 -4.92
C LEU A 60 -12.81 -7.65 -6.35
N TYR A 61 -13.73 -6.73 -6.62
CA TYR A 61 -13.92 -6.17 -7.95
C TYR A 61 -12.74 -5.33 -8.43
N ASN A 62 -12.17 -4.49 -7.56
CA ASN A 62 -11.14 -3.54 -7.97
C ASN A 62 -9.71 -4.11 -7.85
N ALA A 63 -9.38 -4.80 -6.76
CA ALA A 63 -8.03 -5.31 -6.50
C ALA A 63 -7.82 -6.75 -7.00
N PHE A 64 -8.87 -7.56 -7.03
CA PHE A 64 -8.79 -8.97 -7.45
C PHE A 64 -9.76 -9.33 -8.57
N PRO A 65 -9.81 -8.56 -9.68
CA PRO A 65 -10.82 -8.74 -10.72
C PRO A 65 -10.78 -10.14 -11.35
N HIS A 66 -9.64 -10.83 -11.32
CA HIS A 66 -9.53 -12.20 -11.81
C HIS A 66 -10.30 -13.24 -10.96
N LEU A 67 -10.64 -12.90 -9.71
CA LEU A 67 -11.45 -13.75 -8.84
C LEU A 67 -12.96 -13.56 -9.06
N VAL A 68 -13.35 -12.56 -9.86
CA VAL A 68 -14.75 -12.21 -10.16
C VAL A 68 -14.93 -12.00 -11.66
N GLN A 69 -15.58 -12.94 -12.34
CA GLN A 69 -15.84 -12.88 -13.78
C GLN A 69 -17.34 -12.67 -14.03
N GLY A 70 -17.74 -11.42 -14.24
CA GLY A 70 -19.15 -11.05 -14.37
C GLY A 70 -19.91 -11.35 -13.08
N GLU A 71 -20.96 -12.18 -13.17
CA GLU A 71 -21.72 -12.65 -12.00
C GLU A 71 -21.07 -13.86 -11.30
N HIS A 72 -20.05 -14.46 -11.88
CA HIS A 72 -19.37 -15.62 -11.30
C HIS A 72 -18.25 -15.20 -10.36
N ARG A 73 -18.30 -15.71 -9.13
CA ARG A 73 -17.26 -15.54 -8.12
C ARG A 73 -16.52 -16.86 -7.93
N SER A 74 -15.18 -16.80 -7.87
CA SER A 74 -14.38 -17.99 -7.58
C SER A 74 -14.56 -18.43 -6.12
N PRO A 75 -14.38 -19.74 -5.79
CA PRO A 75 -14.42 -20.21 -4.40
C PRO A 75 -13.39 -19.53 -3.48
N ILE A 76 -12.30 -19.00 -4.06
CA ILE A 76 -11.30 -18.22 -3.33
C ILE A 76 -11.87 -16.86 -2.94
N ALA A 77 -12.57 -16.17 -3.85
CA ALA A 77 -13.20 -14.90 -3.54
C ALA A 77 -14.27 -15.04 -2.44
N ASP A 78 -15.03 -16.13 -2.41
CA ASP A 78 -15.97 -16.38 -1.31
C ASP A 78 -15.27 -16.58 0.04
N LYS A 79 -14.11 -17.25 0.04
CA LYS A 79 -13.30 -17.42 1.25
C LYS A 79 -12.69 -16.11 1.74
N LEU A 80 -12.33 -15.22 0.82
CA LEU A 80 -11.70 -13.94 1.13
C LEU A 80 -12.72 -12.88 1.56
N LEU A 81 -13.95 -12.92 1.05
CA LEU A 81 -14.97 -11.94 1.38
C LEU A 81 -15.22 -11.88 2.90
N GLY A 82 -15.15 -10.68 3.46
CA GLY A 82 -15.34 -10.40 4.88
C GLY A 82 -14.14 -10.76 5.76
N GLN A 83 -13.06 -11.33 5.21
CA GLN A 83 -11.83 -11.59 5.96
C GLN A 83 -11.07 -10.28 6.20
N ARG A 84 -10.36 -10.22 7.33
CA ARG A 84 -9.53 -9.08 7.65
C ARG A 84 -8.11 -9.30 7.12
N LEU A 85 -7.71 -8.46 6.18
CA LEU A 85 -6.37 -8.43 5.60
C LEU A 85 -5.45 -7.62 6.51
N VAL A 86 -4.36 -8.23 6.95
CA VAL A 86 -3.28 -7.57 7.70
C VAL A 86 -2.00 -7.64 6.88
N VAL A 87 -1.40 -6.48 6.61
CA VAL A 87 -0.20 -6.31 5.76
C VAL A 87 0.90 -5.63 6.56
N LEU A 88 2.01 -6.31 6.77
CA LEU A 88 3.21 -5.72 7.37
C LEU A 88 4.12 -5.18 6.25
N SER A 89 4.36 -3.88 6.28
CA SER A 89 5.14 -3.17 5.25
C SER A 89 6.31 -2.43 5.86
N VAL A 90 7.38 -2.31 5.08
CA VAL A 90 8.56 -1.49 5.41
C VAL A 90 8.81 -0.52 4.26
N GLY A 91 8.60 0.76 4.52
CA GLY A 91 8.94 1.85 3.61
C GLY A 91 10.38 2.32 3.86
N HIS A 92 11.17 2.42 2.81
CA HIS A 92 12.49 3.03 2.83
C HIS A 92 12.37 4.42 2.21
N PHE A 93 12.71 5.45 2.97
CA PHE A 93 12.67 6.83 2.55
C PHE A 93 14.10 7.34 2.45
N GLU A 94 14.53 7.60 1.22
CA GLU A 94 15.84 8.16 0.93
C GLU A 94 15.68 9.62 0.54
N TRP A 95 16.52 10.48 1.11
CA TRP A 95 16.60 11.88 0.73
C TRP A 95 17.85 12.09 -0.12
N ASP A 96 17.66 12.53 -1.35
CA ASP A 96 18.75 12.93 -2.22
C ASP A 96 19.05 14.42 -2.00
N SER A 97 20.23 14.70 -1.42
CA SER A 97 20.68 16.06 -1.13
C SER A 97 21.06 16.86 -2.38
N GLU A 98 21.40 16.20 -3.49
CA GLU A 98 21.79 16.87 -4.74
C GLU A 98 20.57 17.30 -5.55
N THR A 99 19.57 16.42 -5.63
CA THR A 99 18.35 16.69 -6.39
C THR A 99 17.23 17.30 -5.54
N HIS A 100 17.42 17.37 -4.21
CA HIS A 100 16.41 17.76 -3.23
C HIS A 100 15.10 16.95 -3.39
N CYS A 101 15.23 15.67 -3.73
CA CYS A 101 14.12 14.75 -3.95
C CYS A 101 14.04 13.73 -2.83
N ALA A 102 12.81 13.35 -2.47
CA ALA A 102 12.58 12.17 -1.64
C ALA A 102 12.22 11.00 -2.55
N SER A 103 12.78 9.82 -2.29
CA SER A 103 12.32 8.59 -2.93
C SER A 103 11.77 7.64 -1.87
N GLU A 104 10.66 6.98 -2.20
CA GLU A 104 10.06 5.96 -1.36
C GLU A 104 10.18 4.59 -2.05
N ARG A 105 10.74 3.61 -1.33
CA ARG A 105 10.72 2.21 -1.73
C ARG A 105 10.06 1.36 -0.66
N SER A 106 8.83 0.92 -0.93
CA SER A 106 8.06 0.07 -0.03
C SER A 106 8.25 -1.41 -0.35
N HIS A 107 8.60 -2.21 0.66
CA HIS A 107 8.63 -3.68 0.60
C HIS A 107 7.52 -4.23 1.50
N HIS A 108 6.64 -5.05 0.93
CA HIS A 108 5.63 -5.79 1.68
C HIS A 108 6.21 -7.13 2.12
N SER A 109 6.28 -7.34 3.44
CA SER A 109 7.06 -8.44 4.02
C SER A 109 6.19 -9.64 4.39
N LEU A 110 4.95 -9.40 4.85
CA LEU A 110 4.01 -10.45 5.25
C LEU A 110 2.57 -9.99 4.99
N VAL A 111 1.77 -10.89 4.42
CA VAL A 111 0.33 -10.73 4.22
C VAL A 111 -0.37 -11.88 4.93
N SER A 112 -1.24 -11.55 5.88
CA SER A 112 -2.03 -12.52 6.64
C SER A 112 -3.52 -12.19 6.61
N PHE A 113 -4.34 -13.22 6.75
CA PHE A 113 -5.79 -13.10 6.85
C PHE A 113 -6.21 -13.49 8.28
N GLU A 114 -6.97 -12.62 8.93
CA GLU A 114 -7.56 -12.81 10.27
C GLU A 114 -9.08 -12.96 10.19
#